data_AF-A0A8J5CVP6-F1
#
_entry.id   AF-A0A8J5CVP6-F1
#
_cell.length_a   1.000
_cell.length_b   1.000
_cell.length_c   1.000
_cell.angle_alpha   90.00
_cell.angle_beta   90.00
_cell.angle_gamma   90.00
#
_symmetry.space_group_name_H-M   'P 1'
#
loop_
_entity.id
_entity.type
_entity.pdbx_description
1 polymer ?
#
loop_
_entity_poly.entity_id
_entity_poly.type
_entity_poly.pdbx_seq_one_letter_code
_entity_poly.pdbx_strand_id
1 'polypeptide(L)'
;MDLSVAMEEARLACSYFFNNRFEEARALMRPWAHKSMYHGLGYGTFMYLQAIMTFDPKDIELAIETLKQSVDVCNKFRRKATIGESLGKMVKKVDYNSFTKEEIHAELCYAECLLLRAVLTFMEDETLISFLKGGMKIRACYQSYKVCYILEGRDWSKDADKMHFESGVRMGVGAFNLMISQLPQKILKLLEFVGFSGNKSLGLSELERGFHLEGSLRRVLCALVLLGTTSSPPTSSAPRRGTWSWRKPSSTII
;
A
#
# COMPACT_ATOMS: atom_id res chain seq x y z
N MET A 1 3.57 -22.67 0.85
CA MET A 1 3.01 -22.18 -0.43
C MET A 1 4.03 -21.24 -1.02
N ASP A 2 4.37 -21.43 -2.28
CA ASP A 2 5.37 -20.63 -2.99
C ASP A 2 4.87 -19.20 -3.25
N LEU A 3 5.78 -18.21 -3.21
CA LEU A 3 5.44 -16.80 -3.38
C LEU A 3 4.94 -16.48 -4.79
N SER A 4 5.58 -17.05 -5.81
CA SER A 4 5.22 -16.83 -7.22
C SER A 4 3.82 -17.39 -7.51
N VAL A 5 3.55 -18.61 -7.02
CA VAL A 5 2.21 -19.22 -7.11
C VAL A 5 1.15 -18.31 -6.45
N ALA A 6 1.43 -17.79 -5.25
CA ALA A 6 0.48 -16.92 -4.57
C ALA A 6 0.21 -15.60 -5.30
N MET A 7 1.21 -15.06 -6.02
CA MET A 7 1.03 -13.85 -6.85
C MET A 7 0.20 -14.14 -8.10
N GLU A 8 0.42 -15.28 -8.75
CA GLU A 8 -0.36 -15.70 -9.92
C GLU A 8 -1.82 -16.01 -9.54
N GLU A 9 -2.05 -16.71 -8.43
CA GLU A 9 -3.40 -16.95 -7.90
C GLU A 9 -4.10 -15.63 -7.56
N ALA A 10 -3.39 -14.66 -6.95
CA ALA A 10 -3.94 -13.33 -6.70
C ALA A 10 -4.28 -12.58 -8.00
N ARG A 11 -3.46 -12.70 -9.05
CA ARG A 11 -3.71 -12.11 -10.38
C ARG A 11 -4.94 -12.72 -11.03
N LEU A 12 -5.07 -14.04 -10.96
CA LEU A 12 -6.25 -14.75 -11.45
C LEU A 12 -7.51 -14.35 -10.66
N ALA A 13 -7.42 -14.24 -9.33
CA ALA A 13 -8.52 -13.78 -8.50
C ALA A 13 -8.98 -12.36 -8.86
N CYS A 14 -8.04 -11.44 -9.11
CA CYS A 14 -8.37 -10.11 -9.61
C CYS A 14 -9.10 -10.20 -10.95
N SER A 15 -8.64 -11.04 -11.88
CA SER A 15 -9.33 -11.26 -13.16
C SER A 15 -10.76 -11.76 -12.94
N TYR A 16 -10.99 -12.72 -12.03
CA TYR A 16 -12.35 -13.15 -11.70
C TYR A 16 -13.19 -12.01 -11.14
N PHE A 17 -12.66 -11.24 -10.18
CA PHE A 17 -13.37 -10.12 -9.57
C PHE A 17 -13.83 -9.09 -10.61
N PHE A 18 -12.94 -8.65 -11.50
CA PHE A 18 -13.26 -7.65 -12.52
C PHE A 18 -14.14 -8.19 -13.67
N ASN A 19 -14.29 -9.51 -13.78
CA ASN A 19 -15.25 -10.16 -14.67
C ASN A 19 -16.55 -10.54 -13.93
N ASN A 20 -16.85 -9.90 -12.80
CA ASN A 20 -18.04 -10.13 -11.95
C ASN A 20 -18.18 -11.56 -11.41
N ARG A 21 -17.09 -12.33 -11.40
CA ARG A 21 -17.00 -13.70 -10.85
C ARG A 21 -16.53 -13.65 -9.40
N PHE A 22 -17.31 -12.97 -8.57
CA PHE A 22 -16.91 -12.62 -7.20
C PHE A 22 -16.73 -13.84 -6.29
N GLU A 23 -17.58 -14.87 -6.45
CA GLU A 23 -17.46 -16.09 -5.64
C GLU A 23 -16.20 -16.88 -5.99
N GLU A 24 -15.85 -16.98 -7.27
CA GLU A 24 -14.61 -17.66 -7.68
C GLU A 24 -13.37 -16.89 -7.22
N ALA A 25 -13.39 -15.56 -7.30
CA ALA A 25 -12.33 -14.72 -6.75
C ALA A 25 -12.13 -14.98 -5.25
N ARG A 26 -13.22 -15.03 -4.47
CA ARG A 26 -13.17 -15.31 -3.02
C ARG A 26 -12.77 -16.74 -2.72
N ALA A 27 -13.31 -17.72 -3.43
CA ALA A 27 -13.05 -19.14 -3.23
C ALA A 27 -11.58 -19.49 -3.50
N LEU A 28 -10.94 -18.80 -4.46
CA LEU A 28 -9.51 -18.92 -4.70
C LEU A 28 -8.69 -18.35 -3.53
N MET A 29 -9.10 -17.20 -2.98
CA MET A 29 -8.28 -16.47 -2.00
C MET A 29 -8.46 -16.93 -0.54
N ARG A 30 -9.71 -17.18 -0.13
CA ARG A 30 -10.10 -17.42 1.26
C ARG A 30 -9.39 -18.61 1.93
N PRO A 31 -9.20 -19.79 1.29
CA PRO A 31 -8.60 -20.96 1.94
C PRO A 31 -7.17 -20.70 2.45
N TRP A 32 -6.44 -19.80 1.78
CA TRP A 32 -5.04 -19.51 2.05
C TRP A 32 -4.82 -18.16 2.74
N ALA A 33 -5.89 -17.40 2.99
CA ALA A 33 -5.83 -16.04 3.52
C ALA A 33 -5.08 -15.92 4.87
N HIS A 34 -5.11 -16.98 5.68
CA HIS A 34 -4.46 -17.04 6.99
C HIS A 34 -3.00 -17.56 6.95
N LYS A 35 -2.50 -17.96 5.77
CA LYS A 35 -1.17 -18.58 5.57
C LYS A 35 -0.29 -17.85 4.57
N SER A 36 -0.87 -17.19 3.56
CA SER A 36 -0.13 -16.54 2.48
C SER A 36 -0.44 -15.04 2.43
N MET A 37 0.60 -14.21 2.35
CA MET A 37 0.47 -12.74 2.39
C MET A 37 -0.38 -12.19 1.24
N TYR A 38 -0.23 -12.73 0.02
CA TYR A 38 -0.98 -12.30 -1.16
C TYR A 38 -2.44 -12.76 -1.12
N HIS A 39 -2.69 -13.96 -0.61
CA HIS A 39 -4.06 -14.46 -0.39
C HIS A 39 -4.79 -13.67 0.69
N GLY A 40 -4.11 -13.38 1.81
CA GLY A 40 -4.64 -12.54 2.87
C GLY A 40 -4.98 -11.14 2.37
N LEU A 41 -4.00 -10.46 1.77
CA LEU A 41 -4.20 -9.14 1.17
C LEU A 41 -5.33 -9.14 0.13
N GLY A 42 -5.34 -10.08 -0.82
CA GLY A 42 -6.33 -10.10 -1.89
C GLY A 42 -7.74 -10.37 -1.37
N TYR A 43 -7.91 -11.35 -0.45
CA TYR A 43 -9.19 -11.59 0.20
C TYR A 43 -9.65 -10.36 1.00
N GLY A 44 -8.74 -9.75 1.78
CA GLY A 44 -9.03 -8.51 2.50
C GLY A 44 -9.37 -7.34 1.59
N THR A 45 -8.78 -7.26 0.40
CA THR A 45 -9.11 -6.24 -0.61
C THR A 45 -10.51 -6.44 -1.16
N PHE A 46 -10.96 -7.69 -1.39
CA PHE A 46 -12.34 -7.95 -1.82
C PHE A 46 -13.37 -7.58 -0.75
N MET A 47 -13.09 -7.90 0.52
CA MET A 47 -13.94 -7.49 1.64
C MET A 47 -13.97 -5.97 1.79
N TYR A 48 -12.81 -5.31 1.65
CA TYR A 48 -12.72 -3.86 1.63
C TYR A 48 -13.57 -3.25 0.51
N LEU A 49 -13.44 -3.75 -0.73
CA LEU A 49 -14.22 -3.27 -1.87
C LEU A 49 -15.72 -3.44 -1.62
N GLN A 50 -16.14 -4.58 -1.05
CA GLN A 50 -17.53 -4.78 -0.66
C GLN A 50 -17.98 -3.73 0.36
N ALA A 51 -17.23 -3.54 1.45
CA ALA A 51 -17.54 -2.56 2.48
C ALA A 51 -17.68 -1.12 1.96
N ILE A 52 -16.79 -0.67 1.06
CA ILE A 52 -16.89 0.67 0.48
C ILE A 52 -18.02 0.83 -0.55
N MET A 53 -18.52 -0.27 -1.11
CA MET A 53 -19.62 -0.24 -2.08
C MET A 53 -20.98 -0.34 -1.41
N THR A 54 -21.11 -1.15 -0.35
CA THR A 54 -22.37 -1.37 0.36
C THR A 54 -22.60 -0.36 1.48
N PHE A 55 -21.53 0.17 2.08
CA PHE A 55 -21.59 0.95 3.32
C PHE A 55 -22.36 0.25 4.45
N ASP A 56 -22.48 -1.09 4.41
CA ASP A 56 -23.12 -1.86 5.48
C ASP A 56 -22.16 -1.98 6.67
N PRO A 57 -22.57 -1.61 7.90
CA PRO A 57 -21.73 -1.74 9.09
C PRO A 57 -21.13 -3.14 9.29
N LYS A 58 -21.86 -4.21 8.94
CA LYS A 58 -21.39 -5.59 9.03
C LYS A 58 -20.28 -5.89 8.03
N ASP A 59 -20.40 -5.36 6.81
CA ASP A 59 -19.36 -5.51 5.79
C ASP A 59 -18.10 -4.73 6.18
N ILE A 60 -18.25 -3.53 6.74
CA ILE A 60 -17.14 -2.71 7.26
C ILE A 60 -16.41 -3.46 8.39
N GLU A 61 -17.13 -3.98 9.38
CA GLU A 61 -16.55 -4.75 10.49
C GLU A 61 -15.81 -5.99 9.99
N LEU A 62 -16.42 -6.75 9.07
CA LEU A 62 -15.81 -7.94 8.47
C LEU A 62 -14.52 -7.59 7.71
N ALA A 63 -14.51 -6.50 6.95
CA ALA A 63 -13.34 -6.05 6.22
C ALA A 63 -12.20 -5.62 7.16
N ILE A 64 -12.52 -4.91 8.24
CA ILE A 64 -11.55 -4.50 9.28
C ILE A 64 -10.88 -5.71 9.91
N GLU A 65 -11.66 -6.72 10.32
CA GLU A 65 -11.14 -7.93 10.96
C GLU A 65 -10.32 -8.78 9.97
N THR A 66 -10.81 -8.93 8.73
CA THR A 66 -10.08 -9.66 7.68
C THR A 66 -8.72 -9.02 7.37
N LEU A 67 -8.66 -7.69 7.26
CA LEU A 67 -7.41 -6.98 7.02
C LEU A 67 -6.48 -7.00 8.24
N LYS A 68 -7.02 -7.04 9.46
CA LYS A 68 -6.22 -7.23 10.67
C LYS A 68 -5.53 -8.60 10.68
N GLN A 69 -6.27 -9.67 10.35
CA GLN A 69 -5.68 -11.00 10.19
C GLN A 69 -4.61 -11.03 9.09
N SER A 70 -4.86 -10.33 7.98
CA SER A 70 -3.90 -10.22 6.87
C SER A 70 -2.61 -9.50 7.29
N VAL A 71 -2.72 -8.46 8.13
CA VAL A 71 -1.57 -7.80 8.76
C VAL A 71 -0.77 -8.78 9.62
N ASP A 72 -1.44 -9.62 10.41
CA ASP A 72 -0.77 -10.61 11.26
C ASP A 72 -0.05 -11.68 10.43
N VAL A 73 -0.63 -12.08 9.29
CA VAL A 73 0.04 -12.96 8.33
C VAL A 73 1.29 -12.29 7.78
N CYS A 74 1.21 -11.05 7.30
CA CYS A 74 2.37 -10.33 6.77
C CYS A 74 3.48 -10.22 7.83
N ASN A 75 3.15 -9.89 9.07
CA ASN A 75 4.11 -9.79 10.17
C ASN A 75 4.89 -11.09 10.46
N LYS A 76 4.37 -12.27 10.10
CA LYS A 76 5.10 -13.54 10.22
C LYS A 76 6.25 -13.65 9.22
N PHE A 77 6.11 -13.03 8.04
CA PHE A 77 7.08 -13.06 6.94
C PHE A 77 7.96 -11.81 6.87
N ARG A 78 7.53 -10.71 7.48
CA ARG A 78 8.35 -9.50 7.58
C ARG A 78 9.62 -9.75 8.37
N ARG A 79 10.68 -9.04 7.99
CA ARG A 79 11.94 -9.07 8.72
C ARG A 79 11.70 -8.58 10.16
N LYS A 80 11.97 -9.46 11.12
CA LYS A 80 11.97 -9.08 12.54
C LYS A 80 13.28 -8.35 12.81
N ALA A 81 13.21 -7.10 13.25
CA ALA A 81 14.40 -6.42 13.77
C ALA A 81 14.98 -7.29 14.88
N THR A 82 16.24 -7.70 14.76
CA THR A 82 16.86 -8.52 15.80
C THR A 82 16.92 -7.65 17.03
N ILE A 83 16.41 -8.10 18.18
CA ILE A 83 16.31 -7.29 19.41
C ILE A 83 17.68 -6.70 19.85
N GLY A 84 18.80 -7.24 19.35
CA GLY A 84 20.14 -6.67 19.50
C GLY A 84 20.51 -5.47 18.60
N GLU A 85 19.73 -5.13 17.57
CA GLU A 85 19.95 -3.96 16.69
C GLU A 85 19.34 -2.67 17.27
N SER A 86 18.39 -2.78 18.22
CA SER A 86 17.75 -1.62 18.87
C SER A 86 18.40 -1.18 20.19
N LEU A 87 19.34 -1.97 20.74
CA LEU A 87 20.03 -1.67 22.01
C LEU A 87 21.43 -1.06 21.84
N GLY A 88 21.95 -0.98 20.61
CA GLY A 88 23.20 -0.30 20.30
C GLY A 88 22.95 1.03 19.60
N LYS A 89 23.29 2.15 20.24
CA LYS A 89 23.51 3.44 19.56
C LYS A 89 24.70 3.31 18.59
N MET A 90 24.50 2.63 17.47
CA MET A 90 25.39 2.68 16.32
C MET A 90 24.57 2.35 15.08
N VAL A 91 24.46 3.34 14.20
CA VAL A 91 23.80 3.27 12.90
C VAL A 91 24.54 2.26 12.03
N LYS A 92 24.29 0.97 12.21
CA LYS A 92 24.56 0.00 11.15
C LYS A 92 23.55 0.33 10.06
N LYS A 93 24.01 0.95 8.97
CA LYS A 93 23.18 1.18 7.77
C LYS A 93 22.48 -0.15 7.47
N VAL A 94 21.15 -0.15 7.53
CA VAL A 94 20.36 -1.33 7.15
C VAL A 94 20.75 -1.69 5.74
N ASP A 95 21.30 -2.89 5.56
CA ASP A 95 21.63 -3.38 4.23
C ASP A 95 20.35 -3.87 3.55
N TYR A 96 19.75 -3.00 2.74
CA TYR A 96 18.52 -3.30 2.01
C TYR A 96 18.69 -4.41 0.96
N ASN A 97 19.92 -4.75 0.56
CA ASN A 97 20.17 -5.89 -0.34
C ASN A 97 20.09 -7.24 0.39
N SER A 98 20.20 -7.25 1.72
CA SER A 98 20.12 -8.49 2.53
C SER A 98 18.70 -9.03 2.72
N PHE A 99 17.68 -8.32 2.25
CA PHE A 99 16.29 -8.76 2.37
C PHE A 99 15.97 -9.91 1.42
N THR A 100 15.25 -10.92 1.91
CA THR A 100 14.70 -11.97 1.05
C THR A 100 13.54 -11.44 0.21
N LYS A 101 13.16 -12.18 -0.84
CA LYS A 101 12.02 -11.81 -1.70
C LYS A 101 10.73 -11.79 -0.88
N GLU A 102 10.54 -12.81 -0.05
CA GLU A 102 9.39 -12.95 0.83
C GLU A 102 9.29 -11.81 1.84
N GLU A 103 10.41 -11.38 2.44
CA GLU A 103 10.43 -10.25 3.38
C GLU A 103 10.01 -8.95 2.69
N ILE A 104 10.48 -8.71 1.47
CA ILE A 104 10.17 -7.49 0.71
C ILE A 104 8.69 -7.44 0.32
N HIS A 105 8.18 -8.55 -0.20
CA HIS A 105 6.77 -8.64 -0.57
C HIS A 105 5.87 -8.59 0.68
N ALA A 106 6.34 -9.08 1.83
CA ALA A 106 5.63 -8.95 3.10
C ALA A 106 5.59 -7.50 3.61
N GLU A 107 6.66 -6.72 3.44
CA GLU A 107 6.65 -5.27 3.73
C GLU A 107 5.61 -4.53 2.87
N LEU A 108 5.54 -4.85 1.58
CA LEU A 108 4.56 -4.25 0.67
C LEU A 108 3.12 -4.64 1.03
N CYS A 109 2.83 -5.94 1.18
CA CYS A 109 1.48 -6.41 1.50
C CYS A 109 1.00 -5.87 2.86
N TYR A 110 1.92 -5.74 3.83
CA TYR A 110 1.64 -5.11 5.10
C TYR A 110 1.26 -3.63 4.93
N ALA A 111 2.04 -2.88 4.15
CA ALA A 111 1.75 -1.47 3.87
C ALA A 111 0.38 -1.31 3.19
N GLU A 112 0.05 -2.13 2.21
CA GLU A 112 -1.26 -2.11 1.55
C GLU A 112 -2.41 -2.45 2.51
N CYS A 113 -2.25 -3.47 3.37
CA CYS A 113 -3.26 -3.76 4.38
C CYS A 113 -3.47 -2.58 5.35
N LEU A 114 -2.39 -1.90 5.76
CA LEU A 114 -2.50 -0.70 6.60
C LEU A 114 -3.25 0.44 5.90
N LEU A 115 -3.01 0.62 4.59
CA LEU A 115 -3.71 1.63 3.79
C LEU A 115 -5.21 1.37 3.77
N LEU A 116 -5.63 0.14 3.43
CA LEU A 116 -7.04 -0.23 3.37
C LEU A 116 -7.72 -0.09 4.75
N ARG A 117 -7.05 -0.49 5.82
CA ARG A 117 -7.55 -0.31 7.20
C ARG A 117 -7.66 1.15 7.61
N ALA A 118 -6.72 1.99 7.18
CA ALA A 118 -6.78 3.42 7.46
C ALA A 118 -8.04 4.03 6.84
N VAL A 119 -8.37 3.66 5.61
CA VAL A 119 -9.61 4.12 4.94
C VAL A 119 -10.85 3.65 5.69
N LEU A 120 -10.96 2.35 6.02
CA LEU A 120 -12.12 1.83 6.77
C LEU A 120 -12.29 2.45 8.16
N THR A 121 -11.21 2.91 8.78
CA THR A 121 -11.29 3.58 10.09
C THR A 121 -12.14 4.86 10.02
N PHE A 122 -12.13 5.57 8.89
CA PHE A 122 -12.96 6.75 8.70
C PHE A 122 -14.42 6.41 8.38
N MET A 123 -14.72 5.14 8.09
CA MET A 123 -16.07 4.65 7.76
C MET A 123 -16.76 3.97 8.96
N GLU A 124 -15.99 3.55 9.96
CA GLU A 124 -16.49 2.86 11.16
C GLU A 124 -17.33 3.79 12.04
N ASP A 125 -16.87 5.02 12.28
CA ASP A 125 -17.63 6.06 12.96
C ASP A 125 -17.13 7.47 12.58
N GLU A 126 -18.00 8.48 12.66
CA GLU A 126 -17.65 9.89 12.35
C GLU A 126 -17.02 10.64 13.55
N THR A 127 -16.45 9.93 14.52
CA THR A 127 -15.96 10.58 15.75
C THR A 127 -14.57 11.20 15.59
N LEU A 128 -14.23 12.16 16.46
CA LEU A 128 -12.87 12.69 16.54
C LEU A 128 -11.84 11.59 16.87
N ILE A 129 -12.27 10.52 17.54
CA ILE A 129 -11.42 9.38 17.90
C ILE A 129 -11.06 8.56 16.66
N SER A 130 -12.00 8.29 15.75
CA SER A 130 -11.70 7.63 14.47
C SER A 130 -10.78 8.48 13.60
N PHE A 131 -10.95 9.80 13.59
CA PHE A 131 -10.03 10.70 12.88
C PHE A 131 -8.59 10.60 13.41
N LEU A 132 -8.39 10.61 14.73
CA LEU A 132 -7.07 10.44 15.35
C LEU A 132 -6.47 9.05 15.08
N LYS A 133 -7.27 7.98 15.23
CA LYS A 133 -6.87 6.61 14.92
C LYS A 133 -6.49 6.46 13.43
N GLY A 134 -7.30 7.03 12.54
CA GLY A 134 -7.07 7.07 11.10
C GLY A 134 -5.76 7.79 10.77
N GLY A 135 -5.51 8.96 11.36
CA GLY A 135 -4.25 9.69 11.21
C GLY A 135 -3.01 8.89 11.64
N MET A 136 -3.07 8.19 12.78
CA MET A 136 -1.98 7.30 13.22
C MET A 136 -1.74 6.13 12.26
N LYS A 137 -2.81 5.52 11.73
CA LYS A 137 -2.72 4.44 10.73
C LYS A 137 -2.14 4.92 9.41
N ILE A 138 -2.57 6.10 8.92
CA ILE A 138 -1.99 6.76 7.75
C ILE A 138 -0.49 6.96 7.94
N ARG A 139 -0.07 7.44 9.12
CA ARG A 139 1.36 7.61 9.45
C ARG A 139 2.13 6.31 9.39
N ALA A 140 1.63 5.26 10.03
CA ALA A 140 2.27 3.95 10.01
C ALA A 140 2.38 3.42 8.57
N CYS A 141 1.31 3.54 7.79
CA CYS A 141 1.28 3.13 6.40
C CYS A 141 2.29 3.89 5.54
N TYR A 142 2.38 5.22 5.71
CA TYR A 142 3.35 6.05 4.99
C TYR A 142 4.80 5.64 5.30
N GLN A 143 5.12 5.36 6.56
CA GLN A 143 6.46 4.88 6.93
C GLN A 143 6.77 3.51 6.31
N SER A 144 5.80 2.59 6.29
CA SER A 144 5.96 1.30 5.62
C SER A 144 6.20 1.46 4.11
N TYR A 145 5.45 2.33 3.43
CA TYR A 145 5.69 2.61 2.01
C TYR A 145 7.03 3.29 1.75
N LYS A 146 7.51 4.14 2.67
CA LYS A 146 8.84 4.73 2.55
C LYS A 146 9.94 3.67 2.57
N VAL A 147 9.81 2.64 3.41
CA VAL A 147 10.71 1.47 3.39
C VAL A 147 10.62 0.75 2.05
N CYS A 148 9.41 0.51 1.54
CA CYS A 148 9.21 -0.16 0.24
C CYS A 148 9.81 0.65 -0.93
N TYR A 149 9.69 1.98 -0.90
CA TYR A 149 10.30 2.87 -1.89
C TYR A 149 11.84 2.81 -1.87
N ILE A 150 12.44 2.67 -0.68
CA ILE A 150 13.89 2.46 -0.57
C ILE A 150 14.28 1.09 -1.13
N LEU A 151 13.52 0.04 -0.81
CA LEU A 151 13.72 -1.32 -1.33
C LEU A 151 13.58 -1.41 -2.86
N GLU A 152 12.73 -0.59 -3.49
CA GLU A 152 12.66 -0.47 -4.95
C GLU A 152 14.01 -0.09 -5.58
N GLY A 153 14.89 0.60 -4.83
CA GLY A 153 16.22 1.01 -5.28
C GLY A 153 17.31 -0.05 -5.24
N ARG A 154 17.04 -1.26 -4.71
CA ARG A 154 18.03 -2.34 -4.61
C ARG A 154 18.37 -2.95 -5.98
N ASP A 155 19.35 -3.85 -6.02
CA ASP A 155 19.57 -4.68 -7.21
C ASP A 155 18.46 -5.74 -7.34
N TRP A 156 17.75 -5.70 -8.47
CA TRP A 156 16.67 -6.63 -8.81
C TRP A 156 17.02 -7.54 -10.00
N SER A 157 18.28 -7.57 -10.42
CA SER A 157 18.74 -8.31 -11.61
C SER A 157 18.36 -9.79 -11.65
N LYS A 158 18.05 -10.40 -10.48
CA LYS A 158 17.71 -11.82 -10.32
C LYS A 158 16.24 -12.08 -9.94
N ASP A 159 15.40 -11.05 -9.98
CA ASP A 159 14.04 -11.09 -9.44
C ASP A 159 13.00 -10.89 -10.54
N ALA A 160 12.47 -12.02 -11.05
CA ALA A 160 11.38 -12.02 -12.05
C ALA A 160 10.12 -11.31 -11.53
N ASP A 161 9.87 -11.37 -10.23
CA ASP A 161 8.68 -10.81 -9.59
C ASP A 161 8.79 -9.32 -9.25
N LYS A 162 9.90 -8.67 -9.63
CA LYS A 162 10.14 -7.23 -9.39
C LYS A 162 8.94 -6.38 -9.80
N MET A 163 8.32 -6.68 -10.94
CA MET A 163 7.21 -5.88 -11.46
C MET A 163 6.00 -5.84 -10.50
N HIS A 164 5.75 -6.93 -9.76
CA HIS A 164 4.64 -6.98 -8.79
C HIS A 164 4.94 -6.11 -7.57
N PHE A 165 6.19 -6.09 -7.13
CA PHE A 165 6.63 -5.20 -6.07
C PHE A 165 6.61 -3.73 -6.52
N GLU A 166 7.26 -3.45 -7.65
CA GLU A 166 7.40 -2.10 -8.22
C GLU A 166 6.02 -1.46 -8.46
N SER A 167 5.09 -2.19 -9.09
CA SER A 167 3.73 -1.71 -9.31
C SER A 167 2.99 -1.38 -8.01
N GLY A 168 3.22 -2.15 -6.93
CA GLY A 168 2.59 -1.90 -5.64
C GLY A 168 3.15 -0.68 -4.92
N VAL A 169 4.48 -0.51 -4.95
CA VAL A 169 5.13 0.70 -4.43
C VAL A 169 4.61 1.94 -5.15
N ARG A 170 4.59 1.91 -6.49
CA ARG A 170 4.07 2.98 -7.33
C ARG A 170 2.61 3.29 -7.04
N MET A 171 1.77 2.25 -6.95
CA MET A 171 0.35 2.37 -6.63
C MET A 171 0.15 3.09 -5.29
N GLY A 172 0.86 2.66 -4.23
CA GLY A 172 0.73 3.24 -2.91
C GLY A 172 1.25 4.67 -2.81
N VAL A 173 2.46 4.92 -3.31
CA VAL A 173 3.04 6.28 -3.35
C VAL A 173 2.14 7.23 -4.14
N GLY A 174 1.63 6.75 -5.28
CA GLY A 174 0.68 7.47 -6.11
C GLY A 174 -0.60 7.84 -5.37
N ALA A 175 -1.26 6.84 -4.77
CA ALA A 175 -2.48 7.01 -4.00
C ALA A 175 -2.29 7.96 -2.80
N PHE A 176 -1.20 7.83 -2.05
CA PHE A 176 -0.90 8.73 -0.91
C PHE A 176 -0.73 10.18 -1.34
N ASN A 177 0.06 10.42 -2.39
CA ASN A 177 0.30 11.76 -2.87
C ASN A 177 -0.99 12.44 -3.35
N LEU A 178 -1.88 11.68 -4.01
CA LEU A 178 -3.17 12.19 -4.47
C LEU A 178 -4.13 12.44 -3.33
N MET A 179 -4.33 11.44 -2.46
CA MET A 179 -5.20 11.55 -1.29
C MET A 179 -4.83 12.78 -0.44
N ILE A 180 -3.53 12.94 -0.11
CA ILE A 180 -3.08 14.09 0.68
C ILE A 180 -3.30 15.40 -0.10
N SER A 181 -3.01 15.44 -1.41
CA SER A 181 -3.20 16.66 -2.21
C SER A 181 -4.65 17.15 -2.31
N GLN A 182 -5.62 16.25 -2.10
CA GLN A 182 -7.05 16.53 -2.15
C GLN A 182 -7.63 16.96 -0.78
N LEU A 183 -6.87 16.82 0.32
CA LEU A 183 -7.35 17.21 1.64
C LEU A 183 -7.56 18.73 1.75
N PRO A 184 -8.58 19.18 2.50
CA PRO A 184 -8.77 20.60 2.81
C PRO A 184 -7.54 21.22 3.48
N GLN A 185 -7.28 22.50 3.18
CA GLN A 185 -6.10 23.24 3.68
C GLN A 185 -5.93 23.22 5.21
N LYS A 186 -7.03 23.17 5.95
CA LYS A 186 -7.00 23.08 7.41
C LYS A 186 -6.40 21.76 7.90
N ILE A 187 -6.73 20.66 7.22
CA ILE A 187 -6.21 19.31 7.53
C ILE A 187 -4.77 19.18 7.05
N LEU A 188 -4.45 19.72 5.87
CA LEU A 188 -3.09 19.74 5.34
C LEU A 188 -2.09 20.40 6.30
N LYS A 189 -2.41 21.57 6.86
CA LYS A 189 -1.54 22.26 7.83
C LYS A 189 -1.24 21.42 9.06
N LEU A 190 -2.20 20.61 9.51
CA LEU A 190 -2.01 19.69 10.64
C LEU A 190 -1.12 18.50 10.26
N LEU A 191 -1.26 18.00 9.05
CA LEU A 191 -0.46 16.87 8.55
C LEU A 191 0.97 17.28 8.17
N GLU A 192 1.17 18.49 7.65
CA GLU A 192 2.50 19.07 7.37
C GLU A 192 3.35 19.18 8.64
N PHE A 193 2.74 19.51 9.78
CA PHE A 193 3.42 19.53 11.07
C PHE A 193 3.93 18.14 11.50
N VAL A 194 3.27 17.07 11.04
CA VAL A 194 3.68 15.66 11.28
C VAL A 194 4.66 15.16 10.20
N GLY A 195 4.95 16.00 9.19
CA GLY A 195 5.89 15.71 8.10
C GLY A 195 5.26 15.10 6.85
N PHE A 196 3.95 15.21 6.67
CA PHE A 196 3.26 14.78 5.45
C PHE A 196 3.15 15.91 4.44
N SER A 197 3.50 15.64 3.18
CA SER A 197 3.17 16.50 2.06
C SER A 197 2.72 15.64 0.88
N GLY A 198 1.70 16.09 0.18
CA GLY A 198 1.17 15.42 -1.01
C GLY A 198 1.49 16.23 -2.25
N ASN A 199 2.02 15.57 -3.27
CA ASN A 199 2.26 16.19 -4.57
C ASN A 199 1.39 15.51 -5.64
N LYS A 200 0.34 16.21 -6.10
CA LYS A 200 -0.60 15.70 -7.10
C LYS A 200 0.08 15.22 -8.38
N SER A 201 1.05 15.99 -8.93
CA SER A 201 1.70 15.63 -10.20
C SER A 201 2.59 14.40 -10.05
N LEU A 202 3.31 14.30 -8.93
CA LEU A 202 4.06 13.09 -8.59
C LEU A 202 3.11 11.89 -8.43
N GLY A 203 1.99 12.09 -7.74
CA GLY A 203 1.01 11.05 -7.51
C GLY A 203 0.45 10.46 -8.81
N LEU A 204 0.08 11.33 -9.76
CA LEU A 204 -0.37 10.92 -11.10
C LEU A 204 0.75 10.19 -11.85
N SER A 205 1.96 10.74 -11.88
CA SER A 205 3.10 10.15 -12.58
C SER A 205 3.47 8.76 -12.04
N GLU A 206 3.44 8.54 -10.72
CA GLU A 206 3.71 7.23 -10.14
C GLU A 206 2.61 6.21 -10.48
N LEU A 207 1.34 6.61 -10.47
CA LEU A 207 0.25 5.72 -10.89
C LEU A 207 0.32 5.36 -12.38
N GLU A 208 0.64 6.32 -13.25
CA GLU A 208 0.85 6.08 -14.68
C GLU A 208 1.98 5.07 -14.91
N ARG A 209 3.12 5.27 -14.24
CA ARG A 209 4.25 4.33 -14.29
C ARG A 209 3.85 2.93 -13.79
N GLY A 210 3.07 2.85 -12.72
CA GLY A 210 2.54 1.58 -12.21
C GLY A 210 1.55 0.92 -13.17
N PHE A 211 0.72 1.70 -13.85
CA PHE A 211 -0.23 1.23 -14.85
C PHE A 211 0.46 0.65 -16.10
N HIS A 212 1.58 1.23 -16.52
CA HIS A 212 2.37 0.76 -17.67
C HIS A 212 3.20 -0.50 -17.39
N LEU A 213 3.26 -0.99 -16.14
CA LEU A 213 3.85 -2.29 -15.84
C LEU A 213 2.86 -3.41 -16.21
N GLU A 214 2.90 -3.83 -17.47
CA GLU A 214 2.05 -4.89 -18.01
C GLU A 214 2.27 -6.21 -17.28
N GLY A 215 1.19 -6.98 -17.06
CA GLY A 215 1.23 -8.22 -16.28
C GLY A 215 1.27 -8.04 -14.76
N SER A 216 1.58 -6.82 -14.28
CA SER A 216 1.64 -6.57 -12.84
C SER A 216 0.28 -6.62 -12.16
N LEU A 217 0.27 -7.13 -10.93
CA LEU A 217 -0.95 -7.35 -10.15
C LEU A 217 -1.67 -6.04 -9.80
N ARG A 218 -0.92 -4.95 -9.52
CA ARG A 218 -1.51 -3.66 -9.14
C ARG A 218 -1.93 -2.77 -10.32
N ARG A 219 -1.69 -3.19 -11.57
CA ARG A 219 -2.05 -2.40 -12.77
C ARG A 219 -3.49 -1.90 -12.74
N VAL A 220 -4.44 -2.78 -12.40
CA VAL A 220 -5.88 -2.41 -12.38
C VAL A 220 -6.18 -1.43 -11.25
N LEU A 221 -5.54 -1.60 -10.09
CA LEU A 221 -5.69 -0.65 -8.97
C LEU A 221 -5.14 0.74 -9.32
N CYS A 222 -4.01 0.81 -10.03
CA CYS A 222 -3.50 2.08 -10.55
C CYS A 222 -4.53 2.75 -11.47
N ALA A 223 -5.14 2.00 -12.38
CA ALA A 223 -6.17 2.51 -13.29
C ALA A 223 -7.40 3.03 -12.52
N LEU A 224 -7.88 2.30 -11.51
CA LEU A 224 -9.02 2.73 -10.69
C LEU A 224 -8.75 4.04 -9.95
N VAL A 225 -7.56 4.19 -9.34
CA VAL A 225 -7.19 5.42 -8.64
C VAL A 225 -7.07 6.59 -9.63
N LEU A 226 -6.44 6.38 -10.80
CA LEU A 226 -6.36 7.39 -11.85
C LEU A 226 -7.76 7.87 -12.28
N LEU A 227 -8.66 6.95 -12.60
CA LEU A 227 -10.04 7.25 -13.01
C LEU A 227 -10.78 8.05 -11.93
N GLY A 228 -10.68 7.64 -10.66
CA GLY A 228 -11.30 8.35 -9.54
C GLY A 228 -10.79 9.78 -9.35
N THR A 229 -9.55 10.08 -9.76
CA THR A 229 -9.02 11.45 -9.71
C THR A 229 -9.43 12.33 -10.89
N THR A 230 -9.70 11.73 -12.06
CA THR A 230 -10.16 12.47 -13.25
C THR A 230 -11.62 12.90 -13.18
N SER A 231 -12.45 12.21 -12.39
CA SER A 231 -13.85 12.57 -12.15
C SER A 231 -14.02 13.72 -11.14
N SER A 232 -12.95 14.10 -10.44
CA SER A 232 -12.95 15.24 -9.52
C SER A 232 -12.79 16.55 -10.32
N PRO A 233 -13.61 17.60 -10.11
CA PRO A 233 -13.46 18.86 -10.82
C PRO A 233 -12.04 19.41 -10.63
N PRO A 234 -11.45 20.07 -11.65
CA PRO A 234 -10.09 20.57 -11.57
C PRO A 234 -9.98 21.62 -10.46
N THR A 235 -9.52 21.20 -9.29
CA THR A 235 -9.11 22.13 -8.24
C THR A 235 -7.80 22.77 -8.69
N SER A 236 -7.83 24.07 -8.92
CA SER A 236 -6.69 24.90 -9.28
C SER A 236 -5.68 24.94 -8.11
N SER A 237 -4.82 23.92 -8.00
CA SER A 237 -3.72 23.93 -7.03
C SER A 237 -2.46 24.47 -7.71
N ALA A 238 -2.13 25.74 -7.44
CA ALA A 238 -0.84 26.33 -7.80
C ALA A 238 0.33 25.53 -7.20
N PRO A 239 1.50 25.48 -7.86
CA PRO A 239 2.66 24.75 -7.34
C PRO A 239 3.16 25.40 -6.05
N ARG A 240 3.15 24.64 -4.95
CA ARG A 240 3.58 25.12 -3.62
C ARG A 240 5.07 24.86 -3.43
N ARG A 241 5.81 25.93 -3.10
CA ARG A 241 7.24 25.91 -2.77
C ARG A 241 7.45 25.26 -1.41
N GLY A 242 8.29 24.21 -1.39
CA GLY A 242 8.62 23.41 -0.20
C GLY A 242 8.76 21.94 -0.55
N THR A 243 9.52 21.61 -1.58
CA THR A 243 9.65 20.24 -2.10
C THR A 243 10.63 19.42 -1.25
N TRP A 244 10.12 18.54 -0.40
CA TRP A 244 10.87 17.34 -0.03
C TRP A 244 10.69 16.32 -1.16
N SER A 245 11.77 16.10 -1.92
CA SER A 245 11.79 15.17 -3.03
C SER A 245 11.96 13.73 -2.53
N TRP A 246 11.23 12.79 -3.12
CA TRP A 246 11.53 11.35 -3.09
C TRP A 246 12.84 11.07 -3.85
N ARG A 247 13.96 11.64 -3.40
CA ARG A 247 15.27 11.35 -3.97
C ARG A 247 15.75 10.01 -3.44
N LYS A 248 16.05 9.08 -4.36
CA LYS A 248 16.89 7.93 -4.04
C LYS A 248 18.19 8.45 -3.41
N PRO A 249 18.77 7.76 -2.41
CA PRO A 249 20.11 8.10 -1.94
C PRO A 249 21.04 8.08 -3.15
N SER A 250 21.78 9.16 -3.36
CA SER A 250 22.73 9.29 -4.46
C SER A 250 23.68 8.10 -4.44
N SER A 251 23.67 7.31 -5.51
CA SER A 251 24.75 6.39 -5.84
C SER A 251 25.97 7.22 -6.24
N THR A 252 26.68 7.76 -5.25
CA THR A 252 28.04 8.24 -5.44
C THR A 252 28.94 7.29 -4.66
N ILE A 253 29.30 6.21 -5.36
CA ILE A 253 30.53 5.47 -5.12
C ILE A 253 31.62 6.29 -5.80
N ILE A 254 32.52 6.86 -5.01
CA ILE A 254 33.96 6.82 -5.24
C ILE A 254 34.60 6.55 -3.88
#